data_AF-A0A2D6JSX0-F1
#
_entry.id   AF-A0A2D6JSX0-F1
#
_cell.length_a   1.000
_cell.length_b   1.000
_cell.length_c   1.000
_cell.angle_alpha   90.00
_cell.angle_beta   90.00
_cell.angle_gamma   90.00
#
_symmetry.space_group_name_H-M   'P 1'
#
loop_
_entity.id
_entity.type
_entity.pdbx_description
1 polymer ?
#
loop_
_entity_poly.entity_id
_entity_poly.type
_entity_poly.pdbx_seq_one_letter_code
_entity_poly.pdbx_strand_id
1 'polypeptide(L)'
;MTSKVLKDELATYEKERKRLEKEHLGKFVLIHGDEVIDTFDNFQNAADEGLRRFGDAPFLIRQIGRDEAHLSPAVIFGLTRVNTPHVTDG
;
A
#
# COMPACT_ATOMS: atom_id res chain seq x y z
N MET A 1 19.45 1.56 -6.17
CA MET A 1 19.04 2.03 -4.84
C MET A 1 17.51 2.13 -4.83
N THR A 2 16.82 1.06 -4.48
CA THR A 2 15.35 0.99 -4.57
C THR A 2 14.73 1.33 -3.20
N SER A 3 14.03 2.47 -3.18
CA SER A 3 13.04 2.99 -2.22
C SER A 3 13.01 2.40 -0.78
N LYS A 4 13.47 3.19 0.20
CA LYS A 4 13.45 2.89 1.64
C LYS A 4 12.50 3.83 2.40
N VAL A 5 11.35 4.21 1.81
CA VAL A 5 10.56 5.36 2.29
C VAL A 5 9.32 4.97 3.13
N LEU A 6 9.11 3.68 3.45
CA LEU A 6 7.93 3.23 4.23
C LEU A 6 8.27 2.27 5.39
N LYS A 7 9.51 2.30 5.88
CA LYS A 7 9.94 1.34 6.91
C LYS A 7 9.28 1.58 8.25
N ASP A 8 9.03 2.84 8.57
CA ASP A 8 8.52 3.24 9.88
C ASP A 8 7.01 3.03 9.94
N GLU A 9 6.29 3.35 8.86
CA GLU A 9 4.86 3.09 8.69
C GLU A 9 4.54 1.60 8.74
N LEU A 10 5.38 0.77 8.11
CA LEU A 10 5.22 -0.68 8.16
C LEU A 10 5.48 -1.23 9.57
N ALA A 11 6.49 -0.71 10.28
CA ALA A 11 6.77 -1.11 11.66
C ALA A 11 5.61 -0.75 12.60
N THR A 12 5.01 0.44 12.42
CA THR A 12 3.82 0.86 13.17
C THR A 12 2.62 0.00 12.83
N TYR A 13 2.40 -0.32 11.54
CA TYR A 13 1.34 -1.24 11.14
C TYR A 13 1.49 -2.60 11.82
N GLU A 14 2.68 -3.21 11.79
CA GLU A 14 2.92 -4.52 12.39
C GLU A 14 2.72 -4.51 13.93
N LYS A 15 3.15 -3.44 14.59
CA LYS A 15 2.94 -3.26 16.04
C LYS A 15 1.46 -3.18 16.39
N GLU A 16 0.69 -2.41 15.62
CA GLU A 16 -0.74 -2.17 15.88
C GLU A 16 -1.65 -3.23 15.22
N ARG A 17 -1.10 -4.11 14.38
CA ARG A 17 -1.85 -5.06 13.53
C ARG A 17 -2.90 -5.84 14.30
N LYS A 18 -2.51 -6.43 15.44
CA LYS A 18 -3.41 -7.25 16.25
C LYS A 18 -4.60 -6.46 16.82
N ARG A 19 -4.38 -5.20 17.18
CA ARG A 19 -5.44 -4.32 17.69
C ARG A 19 -6.36 -3.90 16.54
N LEU A 20 -5.77 -3.47 15.43
CA LEU A 20 -6.48 -3.06 14.22
C LEU A 20 -7.34 -4.19 13.66
N GLU A 21 -6.81 -5.40 13.56
CA GLU A 21 -7.56 -6.58 13.09
C GLU A 21 -8.73 -6.94 14.01
N LYS A 22 -8.59 -6.72 15.31
CA LYS A 22 -9.66 -6.99 16.28
C LYS A 22 -10.80 -5.99 16.18
N GLU A 23 -10.48 -4.71 15.93
CA GLU A 23 -11.44 -3.60 16.03
C GLU A 23 -11.99 -3.13 14.67
N HIS A 24 -11.21 -3.31 13.60
CA HIS A 24 -11.42 -2.64 12.31
C HIS A 24 -11.15 -3.57 11.12
N LEU A 25 -11.39 -4.88 11.28
CA LEU A 25 -11.21 -5.86 10.20
C LEU A 25 -11.93 -5.44 8.92
N GLY A 26 -11.23 -5.54 7.77
CA GLY A 26 -11.76 -5.20 6.46
C GLY A 26 -11.77 -3.71 6.12
N LYS A 27 -11.55 -2.81 7.10
CA LYS A 27 -11.37 -1.37 6.88
C LYS A 27 -9.97 -1.05 6.35
N PHE A 28 -9.76 0.19 5.97
CA PHE A 28 -8.47 0.73 5.53
C PHE A 28 -7.87 1.57 6.65
N VAL A 29 -6.61 1.35 7.00
CA VAL A 29 -5.87 2.21 7.94
C VAL A 29 -5.02 3.20 7.18
N LEU A 30 -4.99 4.46 7.64
CA LEU A 30 -4.04 5.49 7.19
C LEU A 30 -2.95 5.65 8.24
N ILE A 31 -1.69 5.50 7.83
CA ILE A 31 -0.51 5.61 8.70
C ILE A 31 0.45 6.62 8.07
N HIS A 32 1.04 7.48 8.89
CA HIS A 32 2.06 8.43 8.48
C HIS A 32 3.19 8.44 9.51
N GLY A 33 4.43 8.18 9.07
CA GLY A 33 5.54 7.98 10.00
C GLY A 33 5.28 6.83 10.96
N ASP A 34 5.28 7.12 12.27
CA ASP A 34 5.08 6.14 13.33
C ASP A 34 3.65 6.14 13.93
N GLU A 35 2.71 6.86 13.32
CA GLU A 35 1.36 7.07 13.88
C GLU A 35 0.23 6.49 13.00
N VAL A 36 -0.74 5.85 13.66
CA VAL A 36 -2.03 5.49 13.04
C VAL A 36 -2.95 6.71 13.11
N ILE A 37 -3.26 7.27 11.95
CA ILE A 37 -4.03 8.52 11.84
C ILE A 37 -5.53 8.26 12.02
N ASP A 38 -6.07 7.31 11.25
CA ASP A 38 -7.48 6.91 11.35
C ASP A 38 -7.76 5.61 10.56
N THR A 39 -9.00 5.11 10.66
CA THR A 39 -9.52 3.99 9.87
C THR A 39 -10.75 4.38 9.06
N PHE A 40 -10.84 3.86 7.84
CA PHE A 40 -11.84 4.23 6.85
C PHE A 40 -12.53 2.99 6.27
N ASP A 41 -13.80 3.11 5.94
CA ASP A 41 -14.56 1.99 5.37
C ASP A 41 -14.17 1.69 3.90
N ASN A 42 -13.51 2.63 3.22
CA ASN A 42 -13.06 2.48 1.85
C ASN A 42 -11.70 3.19 1.61
N PHE A 43 -11.00 2.75 0.57
CA PHE A 43 -9.69 3.28 0.20
C PHE A 43 -9.73 4.75 -0.22
N GLN A 44 -10.77 5.15 -0.97
CA GLN A 44 -10.90 6.50 -1.53
C GLN A 44 -10.88 7.55 -0.40
N ASN A 45 -11.67 7.34 0.65
CA ASN A 45 -11.73 8.24 1.80
C ASN A 45 -10.39 8.34 2.54
N ALA A 46 -9.67 7.22 2.67
CA ALA A 46 -8.33 7.22 3.27
C ALA A 46 -7.32 8.00 2.42
N ALA A 47 -7.40 7.88 1.10
CA ALA A 47 -6.52 8.56 0.15
C ALA A 47 -6.80 10.06 0.12
N ASP A 48 -8.07 10.45 0.03
CA ASP A 48 -8.49 11.85 0.04
C ASP A 48 -8.06 12.52 1.35
N GLU A 49 -8.21 11.83 2.49
CA GLU A 49 -7.77 12.35 3.78
C GLU A 49 -6.24 12.44 3.90
N GLY A 50 -5.51 11.44 3.39
CA GLY A 50 -4.05 11.47 3.33
C GLY A 50 -3.53 12.64 2.51
N LEU A 51 -4.08 12.85 1.31
CA LEU A 51 -3.75 14.00 0.46
C LEU A 51 -4.11 15.33 1.13
N ARG A 52 -5.27 15.40 1.81
CA ARG A 52 -5.73 16.61 2.49
C ARG A 52 -4.83 17.00 3.67
N ARG A 53 -4.33 16.03 4.44
CA ARG A 53 -3.50 16.28 5.63
C ARG A 53 -2.02 16.41 5.30
N PHE A 54 -1.51 15.56 4.42
CA PHE A 54 -0.06 15.38 4.21
C PHE A 54 0.43 15.88 2.84
N GLY A 55 -0.48 16.14 1.90
CA GLY A 55 -0.12 16.63 0.56
C GLY A 55 0.83 15.69 -0.15
N ASP A 56 2.05 16.18 -0.43
CA ASP A 56 3.12 15.43 -1.10
C ASP A 56 3.95 14.55 -0.15
N ALA A 57 3.71 14.59 1.16
CA ALA A 57 4.43 13.76 2.11
C ALA A 57 3.99 12.29 2.02
N PRO A 58 4.90 11.33 2.20
CA PRO A 58 4.59 9.90 2.07
C PRO A 58 3.65 9.43 3.19
N PHE A 59 2.68 8.58 2.86
CA PHE A 59 1.81 7.91 3.81
C PHE A 59 1.45 6.51 3.31
N LEU A 60 1.03 5.63 4.22
CA LEU A 60 0.62 4.26 3.94
C LEU A 60 -0.89 4.12 4.10
N ILE A 61 -1.53 3.50 3.11
CA ILE A 61 -2.91 3.02 3.21
C ILE A 61 -2.93 1.52 3.01
N ARG A 62 -3.46 0.77 3.97
CA ARG A 62 -3.52 -0.70 3.92
C ARG A 62 -4.87 -1.23 4.40
N GLN A 63 -5.40 -2.26 3.74
CA GLN A 63 -6.59 -2.94 4.25
C GLN A 63 -6.21 -3.84 5.43
N ILE A 64 -6.95 -3.69 6.53
CA ILE A 64 -6.76 -4.43 7.76
C ILE A 64 -7.28 -5.86 7.59
N GLY A 65 -6.43 -6.85 7.90
CA GLY A 65 -6.77 -8.27 7.79
C GLY A 65 -6.78 -8.84 6.38
N ARG A 66 -6.35 -8.07 5.36
CA ARG A 66 -5.96 -8.66 4.08
C ARG A 66 -4.53 -9.16 4.24
N ASP A 67 -4.38 -10.47 4.46
CA ASP A 67 -3.08 -11.12 4.29
C ASP A 67 -2.60 -10.78 2.88
N GLU A 68 -1.39 -10.22 2.82
CA GLU A 68 -0.67 -10.00 1.58
C GLU A 68 -0.68 -11.34 0.87
N ALA A 69 -1.38 -11.40 -0.28
CA ALA A 69 -1.61 -12.63 -1.00
C ALA A 69 -0.29 -13.39 -1.00
N HIS A 70 -0.26 -14.53 -0.31
CA HIS A 70 0.83 -15.47 -0.47
C HIS A 70 0.86 -15.76 -1.97
N LEU A 71 1.72 -15.05 -2.69
CA LEU A 71 2.09 -15.40 -4.04
C LEU A 71 2.77 -16.73 -3.86
N SER A 72 1.97 -17.80 -3.95
CA SER A 72 2.52 -19.11 -4.14
C SER A 72 3.42 -19.02 -5.39
N PRO A 73 4.59 -19.67 -5.41
CA PRO A 73 5.51 -19.64 -6.54
C PRO A 73 4.88 -20.01 -7.91
N ALA A 74 3.63 -20.50 -7.91
CA ALA A 74 2.86 -20.84 -9.10
C ALA A 74 2.23 -19.64 -9.84
N VAL A 75 2.23 -18.42 -9.26
CA VAL A 75 1.67 -17.22 -9.92
C VAL A 75 2.78 -16.39 -10.57
N ILE A 76 3.58 -17.02 -11.44
CA ILE A 76 4.28 -16.34 -12.53
C ILE A 76 3.69 -16.91 -13.82
N PHE A 77 2.47 -16.49 -14.15
CA PHE A 77 1.95 -16.69 -15.51
C PHE A 77 2.38 -15.50 -16.36
N GLY A 78 3.08 -15.82 -17.44
CA GLY A 78 3.95 -14.90 -18.16
C GLY A 78 3.26 -13.68 -18.74
N LEU A 79 3.98 -12.55 -18.70
CA LEU A 79 4.09 -11.73 -19.89
C LEU A 79 5.56 -11.36 -20.06
N THR A 80 6.22 -12.22 -20.84
CA THR A 80 7.55 -11.99 -21.37
C THR A 80 7.59 -10.64 -22.07
N ARG A 81 8.64 -9.88 -21.76
CA ARG A 81 9.10 -8.67 -22.44
C ARG A 81 8.74 -8.64 -23.93
N VAL A 82 8.14 -7.54 -24.39
CA VAL A 82 8.45 -6.96 -25.70
C VAL A 82 8.89 -5.51 -25.50
N ASN A 83 10.17 -5.28 -25.74
CA ASN A 83 10.89 -4.01 -25.83
C ASN A 83 12.02 -4.36 -26.83
N THR A 84 12.28 -3.72 -27.97
CA THR A 84 11.95 -2.41 -28.57
C THR A 84 12.31 -2.50 -30.08
N PRO A 85 12.67 -1.42 -30.83
CA PRO A 85 11.88 -0.49 -31.65
C PRO A 85 12.18 -0.63 -33.18
N HIS A 86 11.61 0.28 -33.99
CA HIS A 86 12.25 1.06 -35.08
C HIS A 86 11.47 1.09 -36.42
N VAL A 87 10.97 2.31 -36.71
CA VAL A 87 10.67 3.06 -37.96
C VAL A 87 10.58 2.32 -39.31
N THR A 88 9.59 2.72 -40.12
CA THR A 88 9.81 3.39 -41.43
C THR A 88 8.56 4.16 -41.83
N ASP A 89 8.67 5.49 -41.87
CA ASP A 89 7.89 6.32 -42.80
C ASP A 89 8.43 6.06 -44.21
N GLY A 90 7.51 5.93 -45.18
CA GLY A 90 7.78 5.77 -46.61
C GLY A 90 6.49 5.89 -47.41
#